data_AF-A0A355GZV7-F1
#
_entry.id   AF-A0A355GZV7-F1
#
_cell.length_a   1.000
_cell.length_b   1.000
_cell.length_c   1.000
_cell.angle_alpha   90.00
_cell.angle_beta   90.00
_cell.angle_gamma   90.00
#
_symmetry.space_group_name_H-M   'P 1'
#
loop_
_entity.id
_entity.type
_entity.pdbx_description
1 polymer ?
#
loop_
_entity_poly.entity_id
_entity_poly.type
_entity_poly.pdbx_seq_one_letter_code
_entity_poly.pdbx_strand_id
1 'polypeptide(L)'
;MKWSKWLENWDMTSLKIKTPFLDMNWEPKDEDKEAAWELYVELLTRIATQPLDAEHGDEKTALESIYSLFGITRQVLKNNTRHCTEFSKIAIVVLNQIVRPFTAKWHKLSIDGELSNASVRVKFREELSLLQGRLQKYSQMLADMAGVEDLTLLEDN
;
A
#
# COMPACT_ATOMS: atom_id res chain seq x y z
N MET A 1 8.90 2.74 21.47
CA MET A 1 8.66 3.99 20.69
C MET A 1 7.16 4.24 20.62
N LYS A 2 6.67 5.48 20.50
CA LYS A 2 5.22 5.73 20.29
C LYS A 2 4.82 5.49 18.83
N TRP A 3 3.56 5.14 18.62
CA TRP A 3 2.94 4.99 17.30
C TRP A 3 3.08 6.24 16.42
N SER A 4 2.80 7.43 16.96
CA SER A 4 2.97 8.69 16.24
C SER A 4 4.40 8.88 15.73
N LYS A 5 5.38 8.61 16.59
CA LYS A 5 6.80 8.71 16.26
C LYS A 5 7.23 7.69 15.21
N TRP A 6 6.68 6.47 15.24
CA TRP A 6 6.95 5.50 14.18
C TRP A 6 6.42 6.00 12.83
N LEU A 7 5.22 6.56 12.76
CA LEU A 7 4.69 7.16 11.51
C LEU A 7 5.51 8.36 11.01
N GLU A 8 6.03 9.18 11.93
CA GLU A 8 6.92 10.30 11.61
C GLU A 8 8.19 9.82 10.89
N ASN A 9 8.79 8.70 11.30
CA ASN A 9 9.98 8.14 10.64
C ASN A 9 9.74 7.77 9.16
N TRP A 10 8.48 7.59 8.76
CA TRP A 10 8.09 7.18 7.40
C TRP A 10 7.39 8.28 6.60
N ASP A 11 7.35 9.52 7.11
CA ASP A 11 6.55 10.63 6.57
C ASP A 11 5.06 10.31 6.39
N MET A 12 4.52 9.37 7.17
CA MET A 12 3.12 8.90 7.08
C MET A 12 2.19 9.62 8.07
N THR A 13 2.59 10.81 8.54
CA THR A 13 1.83 11.62 9.50
C THR A 13 0.51 12.15 8.94
N SER A 14 0.34 12.16 7.61
CA SER A 14 -0.91 12.54 6.94
C SER A 14 -2.05 11.53 7.14
N LEU A 15 -1.74 10.32 7.62
CA LEU A 15 -2.74 9.29 7.90
C LEU A 15 -3.61 9.68 9.08
N LYS A 16 -4.93 9.67 8.88
CA LYS A 16 -5.90 10.00 9.92
C LYS A 16 -6.11 8.79 10.83
N ILE A 17 -5.35 8.73 11.93
CA ILE A 17 -5.50 7.72 12.97
C ILE A 17 -6.02 8.39 14.24
N LYS A 18 -6.92 7.72 14.98
CA LYS A 18 -7.48 8.28 16.22
C LYS A 18 -6.40 8.45 17.28
N THR A 19 -6.43 9.57 18.02
CA THR A 19 -5.44 9.94 19.05
C THR A 19 -5.12 8.83 20.06
N PRO A 20 -6.09 8.07 20.59
CA PRO A 20 -5.77 7.00 21.53
C PRO A 20 -4.81 5.94 20.97
N PHE A 21 -4.83 5.67 19.66
CA PHE A 21 -3.88 4.74 19.05
C PHE A 21 -2.51 5.38 18.81
N LEU A 22 -2.49 6.66 18.45
CA LEU A 22 -1.23 7.40 18.21
C LEU A 22 -0.36 7.49 19.47
N ASP A 23 -0.99 7.54 20.65
CA ASP A 23 -0.31 7.59 21.94
C ASP A 23 0.16 6.23 22.47
N MET A 24 -0.27 5.12 21.86
CA MET A 24 0.17 3.78 22.25
C MET A 24 1.64 3.54 21.90
N ASN A 25 2.27 2.62 22.62
CA ASN A 25 3.57 2.11 22.23
C ASN A 25 3.46 1.30 20.93
N TRP A 26 4.41 1.51 20.04
CA TRP A 26 4.68 0.67 18.89
C TRP A 26 5.42 -0.59 19.36
N GLU A 27 4.71 -1.71 19.41
CA GLU A 27 5.22 -3.02 19.86
C GLU A 27 4.64 -4.16 18.98
N PRO A 28 5.09 -4.29 17.71
CA PRO A 28 4.66 -5.40 16.85
C PRO A 28 5.05 -6.76 17.44
N LYS A 29 4.09 -7.68 17.42
CA LYS A 29 4.29 -9.07 17.88
C LYS A 29 4.62 -9.98 16.72
N ASP A 30 4.97 -11.23 17.00
CA ASP A 30 5.38 -12.17 15.96
C ASP A 30 4.27 -12.38 14.91
N GLU A 31 3.00 -12.35 15.30
CA GLU A 31 1.87 -12.40 14.36
C GLU A 31 1.76 -11.15 13.48
N ASP A 32 2.19 -9.97 13.97
CA ASP A 32 2.29 -8.76 13.14
C ASP A 32 3.44 -8.90 12.14
N LYS A 33 4.57 -9.47 12.55
CA LYS A 33 5.75 -9.65 11.69
C LYS A 33 5.46 -10.64 10.56
N GLU A 34 4.81 -11.76 10.88
CA GLU A 34 4.39 -12.77 9.91
C GLU A 34 3.42 -12.17 8.87
N ALA A 35 2.40 -11.44 9.33
CA ALA A 35 1.46 -10.76 8.46
C ALA A 35 2.13 -9.68 7.60
N ALA A 36 3.06 -8.93 8.18
CA ALA A 36 3.83 -7.92 7.46
C ALA A 36 4.68 -8.54 6.36
N TRP A 37 5.37 -9.65 6.66
CA TRP A 37 6.15 -10.41 5.69
C TRP A 37 5.29 -10.91 4.52
N GLU A 38 4.13 -11.52 4.80
CA GLU A 38 3.23 -12.02 3.76
C GLU A 38 2.81 -10.91 2.78
N LEU A 39 2.39 -9.75 3.30
CA LEU A 39 1.96 -8.64 2.44
C LEU A 39 3.15 -7.95 1.76
N TYR A 40 4.30 -7.89 2.42
CA TYR A 40 5.53 -7.32 1.87
C TYR A 40 5.97 -8.07 0.60
N VAL A 41 5.99 -9.40 0.64
CA VAL A 41 6.35 -10.25 -0.52
C VAL A 41 5.42 -9.99 -1.71
N GLU A 42 4.12 -9.86 -1.45
CA GLU A 42 3.15 -9.49 -2.48
C GLU A 42 3.45 -8.11 -3.07
N LEU A 43 3.81 -7.12 -2.24
CA LEU A 43 4.10 -5.78 -2.73
C LEU A 43 5.38 -5.73 -3.55
N LEU A 44 6.42 -6.50 -3.26
CA LEU A 44 7.72 -6.40 -3.95
C LEU A 44 7.66 -6.56 -5.48
N THR A 45 6.74 -7.37 -6.00
CA THR A 45 6.75 -7.78 -7.42
C THR A 45 5.57 -7.22 -8.23
N ARG A 46 4.74 -6.38 -7.61
CA ARG A 46 3.51 -5.89 -8.24
C ARG A 46 3.70 -4.51 -8.83
N ILE A 47 2.93 -4.21 -9.88
CA ILE A 47 2.73 -2.84 -10.42
C ILE A 47 2.34 -1.84 -9.31
N ALA A 48 1.82 -2.30 -8.17
CA ALA A 48 1.55 -1.45 -7.01
C ALA A 48 2.76 -0.69 -6.46
N THR A 49 3.96 -1.24 -6.62
CA THR A 49 5.23 -0.65 -6.13
C THR A 49 6.29 -0.57 -7.23
N GLN A 50 6.16 -1.39 -8.27
CA GLN A 50 7.07 -1.42 -9.39
C GLN A 50 6.67 -0.40 -10.45
N PRO A 51 7.61 0.40 -10.99
CA PRO A 51 7.32 1.40 -11.99
C PRO A 51 6.73 0.73 -13.23
N LEU A 52 5.73 1.39 -13.82
CA LEU A 52 5.16 0.94 -15.08
C LEU A 52 5.49 1.99 -16.14
N ASP A 53 6.40 1.62 -17.04
CA ASP A 53 6.86 2.48 -18.13
C ASP A 53 5.67 3.06 -18.92
N ALA A 54 5.82 4.30 -19.39
CA ALA A 54 4.77 5.02 -20.12
C ALA A 54 4.38 4.31 -21.42
N GLU A 55 5.28 3.54 -22.03
CA GLU A 55 5.05 2.80 -23.27
C GLU A 55 4.59 1.35 -23.01
N HIS A 56 4.59 0.87 -21.76
CA HIS A 56 4.29 -0.52 -21.41
C HIS A 56 3.01 -0.69 -20.57
N GLY A 57 2.38 -1.85 -20.77
CA GLY A 57 1.15 -2.25 -20.08
C GLY A 57 -0.04 -1.34 -20.38
N ASP A 58 -1.14 -1.55 -19.66
CA ASP A 58 -2.35 -0.74 -19.76
C ASP A 58 -2.92 -0.36 -18.40
N GLU A 59 -3.68 0.73 -18.38
CA GLU A 59 -4.23 1.33 -17.16
C GLU A 59 -5.25 0.42 -16.48
N LYS A 60 -5.93 -0.45 -17.23
CA LYS A 60 -6.94 -1.35 -16.68
C LYS A 60 -6.25 -2.45 -15.88
N THR A 61 -5.22 -3.09 -16.43
CA THR A 61 -4.42 -4.08 -15.69
C THR A 61 -3.71 -3.46 -14.48
N ALA A 62 -3.18 -2.23 -14.61
CA ALA A 62 -2.62 -1.52 -13.46
C ALA A 62 -3.69 -1.29 -12.37
N LEU A 63 -4.87 -0.81 -12.74
CA LEU A 63 -5.99 -0.59 -11.82
C LEU A 63 -6.44 -1.89 -11.13
N GLU A 64 -6.53 -2.99 -11.87
CA GLU A 64 -6.85 -4.32 -11.33
C GLU A 64 -5.79 -4.80 -10.33
N SER A 65 -4.50 -4.58 -10.63
CA SER A 65 -3.40 -4.88 -9.71
C SER A 65 -3.53 -4.09 -8.40
N ILE A 66 -3.80 -2.77 -8.46
CA ILE A 66 -4.03 -1.95 -7.26
C ILE A 66 -5.27 -2.43 -6.48
N TYR A 67 -6.37 -2.71 -7.19
CA TYR A 67 -7.61 -3.17 -6.55
C TYR A 67 -7.45 -4.52 -5.86
N SER A 68 -6.62 -5.41 -6.40
CA SER A 68 -6.36 -6.74 -5.81
C SER A 68 -5.77 -6.67 -4.39
N LEU A 69 -5.12 -5.57 -4.02
CA LEU A 69 -4.59 -5.35 -2.66
C LEU A 69 -5.66 -5.46 -1.57
N PHE A 70 -6.92 -5.10 -1.86
CA PHE A 70 -8.02 -5.30 -0.91
C PHE A 70 -8.26 -6.78 -0.61
N GLY A 71 -8.20 -7.64 -1.63
CA GLY A 71 -8.38 -9.08 -1.49
C GLY A 71 -7.20 -9.70 -0.75
N ILE A 72 -5.98 -9.40 -1.21
CA ILE A 72 -4.72 -9.90 -0.65
C ILE A 72 -4.61 -9.53 0.83
N THR A 73 -4.76 -8.26 1.17
CA THR A 73 -4.65 -7.80 2.57
C THR A 73 -5.70 -8.45 3.47
N ARG A 74 -6.94 -8.62 2.99
CA ARG A 74 -7.97 -9.33 3.76
C ARG A 74 -7.62 -10.79 3.98
N GLN A 75 -6.94 -11.43 3.03
CA GLN A 75 -6.49 -12.80 3.17
C GLN A 75 -5.39 -12.89 4.24
N VAL A 76 -4.38 -12.01 4.17
CA VAL A 76 -3.31 -11.92 5.19
C VAL A 76 -3.90 -11.72 6.59
N LEU A 77 -4.85 -10.79 6.76
CA LEU A 77 -5.52 -10.54 8.03
C LEU A 77 -6.31 -11.75 8.56
N LYS A 78 -6.91 -12.54 7.66
CA LYS A 78 -7.64 -13.76 8.04
C LYS A 78 -6.70 -14.90 8.42
N ASN A 79 -5.56 -15.02 7.74
CA ASN A 79 -4.56 -16.06 7.98
C ASN A 79 -3.82 -15.85 9.30
N ASN A 80 -3.43 -14.60 9.60
CA ASN A 80 -2.62 -14.25 10.78
C ASN A 80 -3.46 -13.98 12.05
N THR A 81 -4.75 -14.33 12.00
CA THR A 81 -5.72 -14.26 13.11
C THR A 81 -5.88 -12.85 13.72
N ARG A 82 -6.71 -12.75 14.77
CA ARG A 82 -7.01 -11.48 15.48
C ARG A 82 -5.81 -10.89 16.27
N HIS A 83 -4.65 -11.55 16.25
CA HIS A 83 -3.50 -11.21 17.08
C HIS A 83 -2.50 -10.27 16.39
N CYS A 84 -2.55 -10.15 15.05
CA CYS A 84 -1.78 -9.17 14.27
C CYS A 84 -2.33 -7.73 14.39
N THR A 85 -2.36 -7.19 15.61
CA THR A 85 -3.06 -5.94 15.93
C THR A 85 -2.42 -4.68 15.34
N GLU A 86 -1.10 -4.58 15.30
CA GLU A 86 -0.39 -3.40 14.78
C GLU A 86 -0.39 -3.37 13.25
N PHE A 87 -0.16 -4.53 12.63
CA PHE A 87 -0.36 -4.75 11.20
C PHE A 87 -1.79 -4.39 10.79
N SER A 88 -2.79 -4.90 11.51
CA SER A 88 -4.21 -4.63 11.20
C SER A 88 -4.54 -3.14 11.16
N LYS A 89 -4.03 -2.37 12.14
CA LYS A 89 -4.27 -0.92 12.21
C LYS A 89 -3.69 -0.21 10.98
N ILE A 90 -2.43 -0.49 10.62
CA ILE A 90 -1.80 0.12 9.43
C ILE A 90 -2.50 -0.32 8.15
N ALA A 91 -2.68 -1.62 7.95
CA ALA A 91 -3.20 -2.18 6.71
C ALA A 91 -4.59 -1.62 6.38
N ILE A 92 -5.49 -1.54 7.37
CA ILE A 92 -6.84 -0.98 7.20
C ILE A 92 -6.78 0.51 6.86
N VAL A 93 -5.88 1.27 7.49
CA VAL A 93 -5.73 2.70 7.26
C VAL A 93 -5.21 2.96 5.84
N VAL A 94 -4.16 2.26 5.41
CA VAL A 94 -3.57 2.37 4.07
C VAL A 94 -4.60 2.02 2.99
N LEU A 95 -5.30 0.88 3.13
CA LEU A 95 -6.32 0.49 2.16
C LEU A 95 -7.43 1.54 2.02
N ASN A 96 -7.89 2.13 3.12
CA ASN A 96 -9.03 3.05 3.07
C ASN A 96 -8.65 4.50 2.73
N GLN A 97 -7.46 4.96 3.10
CA GLN A 97 -7.05 6.36 2.94
C GLN A 97 -6.12 6.57 1.74
N ILE A 98 -5.36 5.56 1.33
CA ILE A 98 -4.43 5.64 0.20
C ILE A 98 -4.98 4.92 -1.03
N VAL A 99 -5.34 3.64 -0.90
CA VAL A 99 -5.72 2.80 -2.06
C VAL A 99 -7.15 3.10 -2.53
N ARG A 100 -8.12 3.16 -1.60
CA ARG A 100 -9.55 3.33 -1.91
C ARG A 100 -9.85 4.57 -2.76
N PRO A 101 -9.33 5.78 -2.45
CA PRO A 101 -9.63 6.96 -3.26
C PRO A 101 -9.18 6.82 -4.71
N PHE A 102 -7.99 6.25 -4.93
CA PHE A 102 -7.47 5.97 -6.27
C PHE A 102 -8.38 4.98 -7.00
N THR A 103 -8.65 3.82 -6.40
CA THR A 103 -9.46 2.80 -7.07
C THR A 103 -10.89 3.26 -7.33
N ALA A 104 -11.50 4.01 -6.41
CA ALA A 104 -12.88 4.48 -6.57
C ALA A 104 -13.03 5.44 -7.76
N LYS A 105 -12.10 6.39 -7.90
CA LYS A 105 -12.07 7.33 -9.02
C LYS A 105 -11.86 6.60 -10.35
N TRP A 106 -10.80 5.81 -10.43
CA TRP A 106 -10.37 5.21 -11.69
C TRP A 106 -11.25 4.05 -12.13
N HIS A 107 -11.91 3.36 -11.19
CA HIS A 107 -12.93 2.37 -11.52
C HIS A 107 -14.14 2.97 -12.25
N LYS A 108 -14.62 4.14 -11.79
CA LYS A 108 -15.72 4.84 -12.47
C LYS A 108 -15.33 5.23 -13.90
N LEU A 109 -14.18 5.87 -14.06
CA LEU A 109 -13.65 6.26 -15.38
C LEU A 109 -13.40 5.05 -16.29
N SER A 110 -12.95 3.92 -15.72
CA SER A 110 -12.78 2.67 -16.47
C SER A 110 -14.10 2.12 -17.00
N ILE A 111 -15.16 2.10 -16.18
CA ILE A 111 -16.49 1.62 -16.61
C ILE A 111 -17.07 2.54 -17.69
N ASP A 112 -16.82 3.83 -17.62
CA ASP A 112 -17.30 4.83 -18.58
C ASP A 112 -16.50 4.81 -19.91
N GLY A 113 -15.46 3.97 -20.02
CA GLY A 113 -14.63 3.85 -21.23
C GLY A 113 -13.59 4.96 -21.41
N GLU A 114 -13.42 5.82 -20.41
CA GLU A 114 -12.56 7.01 -20.48
C GLU A 114 -11.06 6.69 -20.59
N LEU A 115 -10.65 5.47 -20.21
CA LEU A 115 -9.25 5.02 -20.38
C LEU A 115 -8.82 4.90 -21.85
N SER A 116 -9.77 4.93 -22.79
CA SER A 116 -9.46 5.05 -24.23
C SER A 116 -8.93 6.43 -24.63
N ASN A 117 -9.16 7.45 -23.81
CA ASN A 117 -8.70 8.82 -24.04
C ASN A 117 -7.25 9.03 -23.60
N ALA A 118 -6.41 9.55 -24.50
CA ALA A 118 -4.99 9.78 -24.25
C ALA A 118 -4.72 10.71 -23.06
N SER A 119 -5.48 11.80 -22.90
CA SER A 119 -5.27 12.73 -21.78
C SER A 119 -5.64 12.12 -20.43
N VAL A 120 -6.66 11.26 -20.42
CA VAL A 120 -7.09 10.52 -19.23
C VAL A 120 -6.03 9.49 -18.84
N ARG A 121 -5.43 8.78 -19.80
CA ARG A 121 -4.32 7.85 -19.54
C ARG A 121 -3.10 8.54 -18.94
N VAL A 122 -2.69 9.68 -19.50
CA VAL A 122 -1.57 10.46 -18.95
C VAL A 122 -1.83 10.80 -17.49
N LYS A 123 -3.03 11.31 -17.18
CA LYS A 123 -3.43 11.62 -15.81
C LYS A 123 -3.48 10.37 -14.90
N PHE A 124 -3.90 9.23 -15.43
CA PHE A 124 -3.85 7.96 -14.68
C PHE A 124 -2.41 7.60 -14.32
N ARG A 125 -1.48 7.69 -15.27
CA ARG A 125 -0.07 7.34 -15.06
C ARG A 125 0.61 8.27 -14.07
N GLU A 126 0.33 9.56 -14.13
CA GLU A 126 0.81 10.54 -13.14
C GLU A 126 0.32 10.19 -11.73
N GLU A 127 -0.98 9.94 -11.56
CA GLU A 127 -1.56 9.59 -10.27
C GLU A 127 -1.12 8.20 -9.78
N LEU A 128 -0.90 7.26 -10.70
CA LEU A 128 -0.35 5.94 -10.39
C LEU A 128 1.08 6.07 -9.85
N SER A 129 1.94 6.86 -10.47
CA SER A 129 3.31 7.09 -10.00
C SER A 129 3.33 7.69 -8.59
N LEU A 130 2.45 8.66 -8.32
CA LEU A 130 2.29 9.22 -6.97
C LEU A 130 1.78 8.18 -5.96
N LEU A 131 0.88 7.30 -6.37
CA LEU A 131 0.40 6.20 -5.53
C LEU A 131 1.52 5.17 -5.27
N GLN A 132 2.28 4.80 -6.29
CA GLN A 132 3.39 3.85 -6.20
C GLN A 132 4.42 4.34 -5.19
N GLY A 133 4.81 5.62 -5.21
CA GLY A 133 5.72 6.17 -4.19
C GLY A 133 5.19 6.03 -2.75
N ARG A 134 3.87 6.14 -2.54
CA ARG A 134 3.26 5.91 -1.21
C ARG A 134 3.23 4.42 -0.85
N LEU A 135 2.98 3.54 -1.82
CA LEU A 135 2.94 2.10 -1.63
C LEU A 135 4.33 1.49 -1.46
N GLN A 136 5.36 2.07 -2.08
CA GLN A 136 6.76 1.76 -1.82
C GLN A 136 7.09 2.06 -0.36
N LYS A 137 6.84 3.29 0.13
CA LYS A 137 7.02 3.62 1.56
C LYS A 137 6.26 2.65 2.47
N TYR A 138 5.02 2.30 2.12
CA TYR A 138 4.27 1.29 2.86
C TYR A 138 4.95 -0.09 2.84
N SER A 139 5.49 -0.52 1.71
CA SER A 139 6.25 -1.76 1.59
C SER A 139 7.48 -1.77 2.51
N GLN A 140 8.21 -0.66 2.59
CA GLN A 140 9.37 -0.51 3.48
C GLN A 140 8.95 -0.56 4.96
N MET A 141 7.83 0.07 5.30
CA MET A 141 7.24 -0.03 6.65
C MET A 141 6.91 -1.48 7.03
N LEU A 142 6.46 -2.29 6.07
CA LEU A 142 6.20 -3.71 6.29
C LEU A 142 7.50 -4.51 6.47
N ALA A 143 8.55 -4.19 5.71
CA ALA A 143 9.88 -4.80 5.92
C ALA A 143 10.44 -4.53 7.32
N ASP A 144 10.36 -3.26 7.78
CA ASP A 144 10.74 -2.85 9.14
C ASP A 144 9.89 -3.58 10.21
N MET A 145 8.57 -3.63 10.02
CA MET A 145 7.68 -4.36 10.92
C MET A 145 8.05 -5.85 10.97
N ALA A 146 8.31 -6.48 9.83
CA ALA A 146 8.70 -7.89 9.74
C ALA A 146 10.11 -8.17 10.30
N GLY A 147 10.95 -7.14 10.45
CA GLY A 147 12.34 -7.28 10.88
C GLY A 147 13.24 -7.93 9.83
N VAL A 148 12.97 -7.67 8.55
CA VAL A 148 13.72 -8.20 7.41
C VAL A 148 14.47 -7.09 6.67
N GLU A 149 15.42 -7.48 5.81
CA GLU A 149 16.07 -6.53 4.90
C GLU A 149 15.03 -5.96 3.91
N ASP A 150 15.10 -4.64 3.72
CA ASP A 150 14.26 -3.92 2.76
C ASP A 150 14.82 -4.09 1.33
N LEU A 151 13.98 -4.64 0.47
CA LEU A 151 14.22 -4.95 -0.95
C LEU A 151 13.29 -4.14 -1.86
N THR A 152 12.49 -3.21 -1.31
CA THR A 152 11.48 -2.46 -2.09
C THR A 152 12.09 -1.71 -3.27
N LEU A 153 13.31 -1.19 -3.11
CA LEU A 153 14.02 -0.40 -4.14
C LEU A 153 15.32 -1.11 -4.58
N LEU A 154 15.34 -2.45 -4.56
CA LEU A 154 16.53 -3.25 -4.86
C LEU A 154 17.11 -2.96 -6.26
N GLU A 155 16.25 -2.59 -7.22
CA GLU A 155 16.59 -2.37 -8.62
C GLU A 155 16.72 -0.88 -9.00
N ASP A 156 16.49 0.03 -8.05
CA ASP A 156 16.57 1.46 -8.28
C ASP A 156 18.04 1.92 -8.26
N ASN A 157 18.48 2.60 -9.33
CA ASN A 157 19.84 3.15 -9.47
C ASN A 157 19.93 4.60 -8.99
#